data_AF-A0A527G8X6-F1
#
_entry.id   AF-A0A527G8X6-F1
#
_cell.length_a   1.000
_cell.length_b   1.000
_cell.length_c   1.000
_cell.angle_alpha   90.00
_cell.angle_beta   90.00
_cell.angle_gamma   90.00
#
_symmetry.space_group_name_H-M   'P 1'
#
loop_
_entity.id
_entity.type
_entity.pdbx_description
1 polymer ?
#
loop_
_entity_poly.entity_id
_entity_poly.type
_entity_poly.pdbx_seq_one_letter_code
_entity_poly.pdbx_strand_id
1 'polypeptide(L)' 'EATAAIRRLEEETGTHVPIVGVTAHALKGDRERCLEAGMDDYLPKPISPRALLEKVERWVGASRQAQRNAG' A
#
# COMPACT_ATOMS: atom_id res chain seq x y z
N GLU A 1 -4.32 -8.30 10.12
CA GLU A 1 -3.18 -8.52 11.05
C GLU A 1 -1.86 -8.01 10.48
N ALA A 2 -1.45 -8.44 9.28
CA ALA A 2 -0.20 -7.97 8.65
C ALA A 2 -0.09 -6.44 8.55
N THR A 3 -1.12 -5.77 8.02
CA THR A 3 -1.14 -4.30 7.89
C THR A 3 -0.90 -3.61 9.22
N ALA A 4 -1.63 -4.01 10.27
CA ALA A 4 -1.48 -3.44 11.60
C ALA A 4 -0.07 -3.67 12.20
N ALA A 5 0.55 -4.82 11.94
CA ALA A 5 1.92 -5.09 12.38
C ALA A 5 2.93 -4.19 11.67
N ILE A 6 2.79 -4.01 10.36
CA ILE A 6 3.65 -3.10 9.58
C ILE A 6 3.49 -1.67 10.09
N ARG A 7 2.27 -1.17 10.30
CA ARG A 7 2.05 0.19 10.81
C ARG A 7 2.68 0.43 12.18
N ARG A 8 2.66 -0.55 13.10
CA ARG A 8 3.41 -0.44 14.37
C ARG A 8 4.92 -0.31 14.16
N LEU A 9 5.48 -1.04 13.19
CA LEU A 9 6.91 -0.91 12.85
C LEU A 9 7.23 0.48 12.26
N GLU A 10 6.29 1.11 11.54
CA GLU A 10 6.48 2.48 11.04
C GLU A 10 6.54 3.50 12.17
N GLU A 11 5.75 3.32 13.22
CA GLU A 11 5.80 4.16 14.43
C GLU A 11 7.17 4.08 15.11
N GLU A 12 7.80 2.90 15.11
CA GLU A 12 9.13 2.67 15.71
C GLU A 12 10.27 3.19 14.83
N THR A 13 10.17 3.00 13.50
CA THR A 13 11.26 3.29 12.55
C THR A 13 11.16 4.66 11.89
N GLY A 14 10.01 5.32 11.98
CA GLY A 14 9.69 6.54 11.24
C GLY A 14 9.65 6.36 9.72
N THR A 15 9.78 5.13 9.22
CA THR A 15 9.85 4.82 7.79
C THR A 15 8.54 4.23 7.32
N HIS A 16 7.86 4.94 6.43
CA HIS A 16 6.63 4.45 5.83
C HIS A 16 6.88 3.38 4.77
N VAL A 17 6.23 2.23 4.91
CA VAL A 17 6.25 1.09 4.01
C VAL A 17 4.93 1.05 3.24
N PRO A 18 4.95 1.21 1.90
CA PRO A 18 3.73 1.12 1.11
C PRO A 18 3.10 -0.28 1.13
N ILE A 19 1.81 -0.36 1.45
CA ILE A 19 1.03 -1.59 1.52
C ILE A 19 -0.09 -1.55 0.47
N VAL A 20 -0.02 -2.46 -0.52
CA VAL A 20 -1.06 -2.61 -1.54
C VAL A 20 -1.82 -3.92 -1.32
N GLY A 21 -3.09 -3.84 -0.96
CA GLY A 21 -3.96 -4.99 -0.75
C GLY A 21 -4.37 -5.66 -2.05
N VAL A 22 -4.38 -7.00 -2.11
CA VAL A 22 -4.88 -7.75 -3.27
C VAL A 22 -6.18 -8.45 -2.91
N THR A 23 -7.27 -8.13 -3.61
CA THR A 23 -8.61 -8.68 -3.31
C THR A 23 -9.04 -9.70 -4.37
N ALA A 24 -9.70 -10.78 -3.95
CA ALA A 24 -10.22 -11.80 -4.89
C ALA A 24 -11.52 -11.36 -5.58
N HIS A 25 -12.30 -10.51 -4.91
CA HIS A 25 -13.51 -9.92 -5.41
C HIS A 25 -13.37 -8.39 -5.37
N ALA A 26 -13.82 -7.72 -6.42
CA ALA A 26 -13.86 -6.26 -6.48
C ALA A 26 -15.26 -5.79 -6.08
N LEU A 27 -15.77 -6.30 -4.95
CA LEU A 27 -17.10 -5.88 -4.50
C LEU A 27 -17.00 -4.45 -3.97
N LYS A 28 -18.08 -3.69 -4.18
CA LYS A 28 -18.23 -2.35 -3.62
C LYS A 28 -18.05 -2.45 -2.10
N GLY A 29 -17.03 -1.81 -1.54
CA GLY A 29 -16.68 -1.92 -0.11
C GLY A 29 -15.34 -2.60 0.16
N ASP A 30 -14.81 -3.46 -0.72
CA ASP A 30 -13.54 -4.14 -0.47
C ASP A 30 -12.36 -3.16 -0.49
N ARG A 31 -12.45 -2.15 -1.38
CA ARG A 31 -11.51 -1.04 -1.41
C ARG A 31 -11.53 -0.29 -0.08
N GLU A 32 -12.70 0.12 0.37
CA GLU A 32 -12.89 0.89 1.61
C GLU A 32 -12.32 0.11 2.80
N ARG A 33 -12.64 -1.18 2.92
CA ARG A 33 -12.12 -2.05 3.98
C ARG A 33 -10.60 -2.19 3.96
N CYS A 34 -9.97 -2.28 2.79
CA CYS A 34 -8.52 -2.30 2.67
C CYS A 34 -7.89 -0.99 3.19
N LEU A 35 -8.47 0.14 2.83
CA LEU A 35 -7.97 1.45 3.24
C LEU A 35 -8.20 1.69 4.74
N GLU A 36 -9.37 1.33 5.27
CA GLU A 36 -9.70 1.39 6.70
C GLU A 36 -8.77 0.50 7.54
N ALA A 37 -8.32 -0.63 7.00
CA ALA A 37 -7.32 -1.48 7.65
C ALA A 37 -5.91 -0.84 7.69
N GLY A 38 -5.74 0.34 7.09
CA GLY A 38 -4.48 1.07 7.03
C GLY A 38 -3.61 0.70 5.83
N MET A 39 -4.16 0.16 4.73
CA MET A 39 -3.40 -0.03 3.49
C MET A 39 -3.39 1.26 2.67
N ASP A 40 -2.38 1.44 1.82
CA ASP A 40 -2.22 2.64 1.00
C ASP A 40 -2.96 2.56 -0.34
N ASP A 41 -3.12 1.34 -0.84
CA ASP A 41 -3.80 1.09 -2.10
C ASP A 41 -4.33 -0.35 -2.17
N TYR A 42 -5.00 -0.65 -3.28
CA TYR A 42 -5.54 -1.97 -3.56
C TYR A 42 -5.45 -2.36 -5.04
N LEU A 43 -5.51 -3.66 -5.30
CA LEU A 43 -5.55 -4.27 -6.63
C LEU A 43 -6.53 -5.46 -6.63
N PRO A 44 -7.52 -5.49 -7.53
CA PRO A 44 -8.40 -6.65 -7.68
C PRO A 44 -7.70 -7.78 -8.45
N LYS A 45 -8.13 -9.02 -8.20
CA LYS A 45 -7.81 -10.19 -9.02
C LYS A 45 -8.79 -10.30 -10.21
N PRO A 46 -8.34 -10.83 -11.36
CA PRO A 46 -6.95 -11.19 -11.67
C PRO A 46 -6.06 -9.94 -11.76
N ILE A 47 -4.83 -10.04 -11.25
CA ILE A 47 -3.92 -8.91 -11.19
C ILE A 47 -3.49 -8.55 -12.62
N SER A 48 -3.81 -7.34 -13.06
CA SER A 48 -3.30 -6.79 -14.31
C SER A 48 -1.83 -6.38 -14.13
N PRO A 49 -0.89 -6.85 -14.98
CA PRO A 49 0.52 -6.45 -14.91
C PRO A 49 0.70 -4.94 -15.04
N ARG A 50 -0.10 -4.29 -15.90
CA ARG A 50 -0.09 -2.84 -16.05
C ARG A 50 -0.51 -2.13 -14.77
N ALA A 51 -1.62 -2.56 -14.17
CA ALA A 51 -2.10 -1.96 -12.93
C ALA A 51 -1.09 -2.14 -11.79
N LEU A 52 -0.45 -3.31 -11.70
CA LEU A 52 0.61 -3.55 -10.74
C LEU A 52 1.79 -2.59 -10.93
N LEU A 53 2.26 -2.45 -12.17
CA LEU A 53 3.37 -1.55 -12.49
C LEU A 53 3.05 -0.10 -12.11
N GLU A 54 1.85 0.38 -12.45
CA GLU A 54 1.38 1.72 -12.08
C GLU A 54 1.38 1.95 -10.55
N LYS A 55 1.04 0.93 -9.76
CA LYS A 55 1.13 1.01 -8.29
C LYS A 55 2.58 1.03 -7.81
N VAL A 56 3.43 0.15 -8.35
CA VAL A 56 4.85 0.10 -7.98
C VAL A 56 5.54 1.42 -8.27
N GLU A 57 5.35 1.98 -9.47
CA GLU A 57 5.92 3.27 -9.86
C GLU A 57 5.47 4.40 -8.95
N ARG A 58 4.17 4.46 -8.64
CA ARG A 58 3.59 5.43 -7.70
C ARG A 58 4.28 5.38 -6.33
N TRP A 59 4.38 4.19 -5.75
CA TRP A 59 4.80 4.04 -4.35
C TRP A 59 6.32 4.01 -4.18
N VAL A 60 7.07 3.41 -5.11
CA VAL A 60 8.55 3.44 -5.08
C VAL A 60 9.08 4.85 -5.35
N GLY A 61 8.44 5.60 -6.26
CA GLY A 61 8.79 7.00 -6.52
C GLY A 61 8.51 7.90 -5.32
N ALA A 62 7.37 7.72 -4.66
CA ALA A 62 6.99 8.47 -3.47
C ALA A 62 7.90 8.17 -2.26
N SER A 63 8.23 6.89 -2.01
CA SER A 63 9.13 6.50 -0.91
C SER A 63 10.54 7.09 -1.06
N ARG A 64 11.07 7.17 -2.29
CA ARG A 64 12.37 7.82 -2.54
C ARG A 64 12.37 9.33 -2.29
N GLN A 65 11.25 10.02 -2.48
CA GLN A 65 11.15 11.45 -2.17
C GLN A 65 11.03 11.70 -0.66
N ALA A 66 10.22 10.90 0.05
CA ALA A 66 10.07 11.00 1.50
C ALA A 66 11.41 10.76 2.22
N GLN A 67 12.18 9.75 1.79
CA GLN A 67 13.51 9.45 2.36
C GLN A 67 14.56 10.53 2.05
N ARG A 68 14.43 11.25 0.93
CA ARG A 68 15.35 12.35 0.56
C ARG A 68 15.06 13.66 1.30
N ASN A 69 13.81 13.89 1.70
CA ASN A 69 13.42 15.12 2.41
C ASN A 69 13.60 15.02 3.93
N ALA A 70 13.81 13.80 4.45
CA ALA A 70 14.04 13.52 5.87
C ALA A 70 15.53 13.47 6.25
N GLY A 71 16.43 13.85 5.34
CA GLY A 71 17.89 13.87 5.52
C GLY A 71 18.48 15.26 5.46
#